data_AF-A0A535Q503-F1
#
_entry.id   AF-A0A535Q503-F1
#
_cell.length_a   1.000
_cell.length_b   1.000
_cell.length_c   1.000
_cell.angle_alpha   90.00
_cell.angle_beta   90.00
_cell.angle_gamma   90.00
#
_symmetry.space_group_name_H-M   'P 1'
#
loop_
_entity.id
_entity.type
_entity.pdbx_description
1 polymer ?
#
loop_
_entity_poly.entity_id
_entity_poly.type
_entity_poly.pdbx_seq_one_letter_code
_entity_poly.pdbx_strand_id
1 'polypeptide(L)'
;MFDIAPDHAIGLYAGVLALPFALLAIRLRSAARAVPGTVLAASVLMAIAGAIHLGLVWTHRDETITALLFALNGVSYIVLSQLYTRRWWRPASVGLITATLFGYLGYIVLNFDTPDQVAVATKLLELTTLGMVLVPTQGETRKRRSRWTLLGVAVPLLTVVTVAVVWIDDLARPDALHAHAGAVLQAANDTATPEQVAAAKKLYDETAAAITPYRDWHAAWAAGYRPGPQNTPSTHWMNQRYVDAGYVMDPRHPQGLVYANTKHGPVLLGAMFQMRHIGQFGPDPGGPLTAWHQHENICFTPFGFEFSLMTPTATCPLGSIDLSVPPMLHVWIVDNPGGPFAVDIDSKVVKQIDQS
;
A
#
# COMPACT_ATOMS: atom_id res chain seq x y z
N MET A 1 -1.51 -6.38 -3.36
CA MET A 1 -1.71 -5.07 -2.72
C MET A 1 -2.89 -5.17 -1.76
N PHE A 2 -2.76 -4.67 -0.54
CA PHE A 2 -3.87 -4.65 0.41
C PHE A 2 -4.57 -3.30 0.26
N ASP A 3 -5.63 -3.28 -0.55
CA ASP A 3 -6.56 -2.15 -0.57
C ASP A 3 -7.43 -2.16 0.69
N ILE A 4 -8.09 -1.04 1.00
CA ILE A 4 -9.21 -1.09 1.95
C ILE A 4 -10.32 -1.85 1.23
N ALA A 5 -10.60 -3.08 1.67
CA ALA A 5 -11.78 -3.78 1.20
C ALA A 5 -13.02 -2.92 1.50
N PRO A 6 -13.89 -2.62 0.52
CA PRO A 6 -15.10 -1.83 0.76
C PRO A 6 -15.93 -2.38 1.93
N ASP A 7 -15.92 -3.71 2.07
CA ASP A 7 -16.59 -4.46 3.11
C ASP A 7 -15.93 -4.33 4.50
N HIS A 8 -14.67 -3.89 4.58
CA HIS A 8 -13.97 -3.67 5.85
C HIS A 8 -13.95 -2.20 6.28
N ALA A 9 -14.23 -1.26 5.38
CA ALA A 9 -14.28 0.18 5.68
C ALA A 9 -15.26 0.52 6.82
N ILE A 10 -16.41 -0.17 6.90
CA ILE A 10 -17.40 0.01 7.96
C ILE A 10 -16.80 -0.31 9.34
N GLY A 11 -15.97 -1.35 9.44
CA GLY A 11 -15.25 -1.70 10.67
C GLY A 11 -14.32 -0.56 11.12
N LEU A 12 -13.55 0.02 10.20
CA LEU A 12 -12.66 1.14 10.49
C LEU A 12 -13.42 2.35 11.06
N TYR A 13 -14.53 2.73 10.42
CA TYR A 13 -15.37 3.84 10.91
C TYR A 13 -15.93 3.56 12.30
N ALA A 14 -16.40 2.34 12.56
CA ALA A 14 -16.88 1.94 13.87
C ALA A 14 -15.79 2.07 14.95
N GLY A 15 -14.55 1.66 14.63
CA GLY A 15 -13.39 1.83 15.50
C GLY A 15 -13.06 3.29 15.83
N VAL A 16 -13.00 4.15 14.81
CA VAL A 16 -12.72 5.59 14.98
C VAL A 16 -13.81 6.26 15.83
N LEU A 17 -15.07 5.94 15.58
CA LEU A 17 -16.20 6.46 16.36
C LEU A 17 -16.17 5.99 17.80
N ALA A 18 -15.65 4.79 18.10
CA ALA A 18 -15.59 4.25 19.46
C ALA A 18 -14.58 4.99 20.37
N LEU A 19 -13.51 5.58 19.81
CA LEU A 19 -12.46 6.26 20.56
C LEU A 19 -12.98 7.33 21.55
N PRO A 20 -13.76 8.35 21.13
CA PRO A 20 -14.26 9.38 22.04
C PRO A 20 -15.13 8.80 23.16
N PHE A 21 -15.96 7.78 22.87
CA PHE A 21 -16.80 7.13 23.88
C PHE A 21 -15.97 6.32 24.88
N ALA A 22 -14.94 5.61 24.42
CA ALA A 22 -14.02 4.87 25.28
C ALA A 22 -13.25 5.80 26.24
N LEU A 23 -12.75 6.92 25.73
CA LEU A 23 -12.08 7.95 26.54
C LEU A 23 -13.03 8.58 27.57
N LEU A 24 -14.26 8.87 27.17
CA LEU A 24 -15.29 9.39 28.08
C LEU A 24 -15.64 8.37 29.17
N ALA A 25 -15.83 7.09 28.81
CA ALA A 25 -16.13 6.03 29.77
C ALA A 25 -15.06 5.87 30.86
N ILE A 26 -13.77 6.01 30.49
CA ILE A 26 -12.66 6.00 31.44
C ILE A 26 -12.71 7.23 32.35
N ARG A 27 -12.96 8.43 31.80
CA ARG A 27 -13.02 9.68 32.58
C ARG A 27 -14.15 9.67 33.61
N LEU A 28 -15.28 9.05 33.28
CA LEU A 28 -16.45 8.98 34.16
C LEU A 28 -16.30 7.93 35.28
N ARG A 29 -15.42 6.94 35.13
CA ARG A 29 -15.22 5.88 36.13
C ARG A 29 -14.18 6.28 37.17
N SER A 30 -14.63 6.47 38.41
CA SER A 30 -13.76 6.77 39.56
C SER A 30 -12.65 5.73 39.75
N ALA A 31 -12.94 4.45 39.50
CA ALA A 31 -11.98 3.35 39.58
C ALA A 31 -10.78 3.52 38.64
N ALA A 32 -10.91 4.27 37.53
CA ALA A 32 -9.80 4.50 36.60
C ALA A 32 -8.62 5.23 37.24
N ARG A 33 -8.87 6.08 38.25
CA ARG A 33 -7.82 6.86 38.93
C ARG A 33 -6.81 6.00 39.69
N ALA A 34 -7.19 4.78 40.07
CA ALA A 34 -6.35 3.84 40.80
C ALA A 34 -5.67 2.79 39.91
N VAL A 35 -5.87 2.87 38.59
CA VAL A 35 -5.43 1.85 37.63
C VAL A 35 -4.26 2.38 36.80
N PRO A 36 -3.21 1.56 36.55
CA PRO A 36 -2.07 1.97 35.74
C PRO A 36 -2.46 2.42 34.33
N GLY A 37 -1.76 3.42 33.80
CA GLY A 37 -2.04 3.98 32.46
C GLY A 37 -1.99 2.96 31.34
N THR A 38 -1.13 1.94 31.41
CA THR A 38 -1.06 0.85 30.41
C THR A 38 -2.33 -0.01 30.39
N VAL A 39 -2.96 -0.23 31.54
CA VAL A 39 -4.23 -0.96 31.64
C VAL A 39 -5.38 -0.13 31.08
N LEU A 40 -5.38 1.19 31.35
CA LEU A 40 -6.37 2.10 30.77
C LEU A 40 -6.22 2.22 29.26
N ALA A 41 -4.99 2.33 28.75
CA ALA A 41 -4.71 2.34 27.32
C ALA A 41 -5.15 1.03 26.65
N ALA A 42 -4.82 -0.12 27.24
CA ALA A 42 -5.31 -1.42 26.76
C ALA A 42 -6.84 -1.50 26.75
N SER A 43 -7.51 -0.95 27.75
CA SER A 43 -8.99 -0.87 27.81
C SER A 43 -9.56 -0.04 26.66
N VAL A 44 -8.97 1.11 26.32
CA VAL A 44 -9.38 1.91 25.15
C VAL A 44 -9.19 1.12 23.86
N LEU A 45 -8.02 0.51 23.67
CA LEU A 45 -7.74 -0.25 22.45
C LEU A 45 -8.67 -1.45 22.31
N MET A 46 -9.00 -2.16 23.40
CA MET A 46 -10.02 -3.21 23.38
C MET A 46 -11.39 -2.67 22.96
N ALA A 47 -11.79 -1.48 23.41
CA ALA A 47 -13.07 -0.90 23.00
C ALA A 47 -13.10 -0.61 21.49
N ILE A 48 -11.99 -0.08 20.94
CA ILE A 48 -11.83 0.17 19.51
C ILE A 48 -11.85 -1.15 18.72
N ALA A 49 -11.06 -2.14 19.12
CA ALA A 49 -11.05 -3.47 18.51
C ALA A 49 -12.46 -4.08 18.49
N GLY A 50 -13.15 -4.01 19.64
CA GLY A 50 -14.51 -4.52 19.78
C GLY A 50 -15.49 -3.87 18.82
N ALA A 51 -15.40 -2.54 18.65
CA ALA A 51 -16.24 -1.81 17.70
C ALA A 51 -15.93 -2.17 16.24
N ILE A 52 -14.64 -2.34 15.89
CA ILE A 52 -14.24 -2.80 14.55
C ILE A 52 -14.87 -4.17 14.26
N HIS A 53 -14.65 -5.15 15.14
CA HIS A 53 -15.22 -6.51 15.00
C HIS A 53 -16.74 -6.49 14.87
N LEU A 54 -17.45 -5.69 15.67
CA LEU A 54 -18.91 -5.55 15.55
C LEU A 54 -19.35 -4.89 14.24
N GLY A 55 -18.58 -3.93 13.72
CA GLY A 55 -18.83 -3.31 12.42
C GLY A 55 -18.73 -4.32 11.27
N LEU A 56 -17.74 -5.20 11.31
CA LEU A 56 -17.51 -6.25 10.30
C LEU A 56 -18.63 -7.30 10.24
N VAL A 57 -19.41 -7.47 11.31
CA VAL A 57 -20.62 -8.32 11.30
C VAL A 57 -21.61 -7.86 10.23
N TRP A 58 -21.70 -6.56 9.94
CA TRP A 58 -22.64 -6.03 8.95
C TRP A 58 -22.30 -6.51 7.53
N THR A 59 -21.02 -6.63 7.21
CA THR A 59 -20.55 -6.95 5.85
C THR A 59 -20.37 -8.44 5.61
N HIS A 60 -20.28 -9.25 6.67
CA HIS A 60 -20.15 -10.71 6.57
C HIS A 60 -21.44 -11.47 6.87
N ARG A 61 -22.61 -10.84 6.73
CA ARG A 61 -23.90 -11.44 7.13
C ARG A 61 -24.24 -12.74 6.41
N ASP A 62 -23.78 -12.87 5.17
CA ASP A 62 -23.99 -14.05 4.36
C ASP A 62 -23.04 -15.20 4.76
N GLU A 63 -21.99 -14.90 5.54
CA GLU A 63 -21.04 -15.84 6.10
C GLU A 63 -21.34 -16.12 7.58
N THR A 64 -22.24 -17.06 7.83
CA THR A 64 -22.77 -17.30 9.19
C THR A 64 -21.69 -17.53 10.25
N ILE A 65 -20.65 -18.31 9.92
CA ILE A 65 -19.57 -18.62 10.87
C ILE A 65 -18.70 -17.38 11.11
N THR A 66 -18.27 -16.69 10.04
CA THR A 66 -17.42 -15.49 10.11
C THR A 66 -18.11 -14.37 10.88
N ALA A 67 -19.38 -14.07 10.56
CA ALA A 67 -20.18 -13.07 11.28
C ALA A 67 -20.34 -13.40 12.76
N LEU A 68 -20.56 -14.68 13.11
CA LEU A 68 -20.68 -15.10 14.50
C LEU A 68 -19.36 -14.95 15.25
N LEU A 69 -18.23 -15.29 14.63
CA LEU A 69 -16.90 -15.08 15.21
C LEU A 69 -16.60 -13.59 15.42
N PHE A 70 -16.93 -12.73 14.45
CA PHE A 70 -16.82 -11.28 14.59
C PHE A 70 -17.70 -10.75 15.73
N ALA A 71 -18.94 -11.20 15.83
CA ALA A 71 -19.83 -10.80 16.92
C ALA A 71 -19.30 -11.23 18.29
N LEU A 72 -18.84 -12.48 18.43
CA LEU A 72 -18.26 -13.00 19.66
C LEU A 72 -16.99 -12.25 20.06
N ASN A 73 -16.08 -11.99 19.11
CA ASN A 73 -14.87 -11.20 19.34
C ASN A 73 -15.23 -9.77 19.78
N GLY A 74 -16.12 -9.12 19.02
CA GLY A 74 -16.58 -7.77 19.25
C GLY A 74 -17.15 -7.58 20.65
N VAL A 75 -18.12 -8.43 21.03
CA VAL A 75 -18.72 -8.41 22.37
C VAL A 75 -17.68 -8.69 23.45
N SER A 76 -16.80 -9.69 23.25
CA SER A 76 -15.79 -10.06 24.25
C SER A 76 -14.80 -8.92 24.51
N TYR A 77 -14.36 -8.23 23.45
CA TYR A 77 -13.50 -7.05 23.55
C TYR A 77 -14.19 -5.89 24.27
N ILE A 78 -15.44 -5.58 23.92
CA ILE A 78 -16.22 -4.54 24.62
C ILE A 78 -16.40 -4.90 26.10
N VAL A 79 -16.73 -6.14 26.43
CA VAL A 79 -16.88 -6.59 27.83
C VAL A 79 -15.57 -6.46 28.58
N LEU A 80 -14.45 -6.95 28.02
CA LEU A 80 -13.14 -6.84 28.66
C LEU A 80 -12.66 -5.39 28.78
N SER A 81 -13.01 -4.51 27.85
CA SER A 81 -12.73 -3.08 27.93
C SER A 81 -13.33 -2.46 29.21
N GLN A 82 -14.42 -3.04 29.74
CA GLN A 82 -15.10 -2.54 30.93
C GLN A 82 -14.75 -3.29 32.22
N LEU A 83 -14.04 -4.42 32.15
CA LEU A 83 -13.75 -5.28 33.29
C LEU A 83 -12.30 -5.22 33.77
N TYR A 84 -11.55 -4.17 33.41
CA TYR A 84 -10.13 -4.00 33.71
C TYR A 84 -9.74 -4.03 35.20
N THR A 85 -10.69 -3.88 36.12
CA THR A 85 -10.46 -4.00 37.58
C THR A 85 -10.59 -5.45 38.10
N ARG A 86 -11.09 -6.38 37.29
CA ARG A 86 -11.29 -7.78 37.69
C ARG A 86 -9.96 -8.53 37.70
N ARG A 87 -9.76 -9.40 38.70
CA ARG A 87 -8.51 -10.18 38.86
C ARG A 87 -8.19 -11.12 37.69
N TRP A 88 -9.22 -11.57 36.98
CA TRP A 88 -9.13 -12.45 35.82
C TRP A 88 -9.03 -11.69 34.48
N TRP A 89 -9.14 -10.36 34.49
CA TRP A 89 -9.12 -9.56 33.25
C TRP A 89 -7.86 -9.80 32.43
N ARG A 90 -6.68 -9.80 33.08
CA ARG A 90 -5.39 -10.05 32.40
C ARG A 90 -5.34 -11.38 31.66
N PRO A 91 -5.49 -12.54 32.33
CA PRO A 91 -5.43 -13.83 31.62
C PRO A 91 -6.54 -13.97 30.56
N ALA A 92 -7.75 -13.45 30.80
CA ALA A 92 -8.81 -13.47 29.79
C ALA A 92 -8.48 -12.61 28.57
N SER A 93 -7.88 -11.43 28.76
CA SER A 93 -7.43 -10.55 27.68
C SER A 93 -6.32 -11.17 26.85
N VAL A 94 -5.32 -11.76 27.51
CA VAL A 94 -4.25 -12.48 26.82
C VAL A 94 -4.82 -13.64 26.01
N GLY A 95 -5.74 -14.42 26.60
CA GLY A 95 -6.40 -15.54 25.91
C GLY A 95 -7.18 -15.10 24.68
N LEU A 96 -8.03 -14.08 24.82
CA LEU A 96 -8.83 -13.54 23.71
C LEU A 96 -7.94 -13.02 22.59
N ILE A 97 -7.00 -12.12 22.90
CA ILE A 97 -6.15 -11.48 21.88
C ILE A 97 -5.29 -12.53 21.16
N THR A 98 -4.74 -13.48 21.90
CA THR A 98 -3.99 -14.59 21.30
C THR A 98 -4.89 -15.40 20.34
N ALA A 99 -6.11 -15.71 20.77
CA ALA A 99 -7.05 -16.45 19.93
C ALA A 99 -7.45 -15.67 18.66
N THR A 100 -7.63 -14.34 18.72
CA THR A 100 -7.97 -13.54 17.54
C THR A 100 -6.81 -13.35 16.56
N LEU A 101 -5.57 -13.29 17.07
CA LEU A 101 -4.37 -13.23 16.25
C LEU A 101 -4.15 -14.56 15.50
N PHE A 102 -4.16 -15.68 16.22
CA PHE A 102 -3.99 -17.00 15.60
C PHE A 102 -5.19 -17.43 14.74
N GLY A 103 -6.41 -17.06 15.14
CA GLY A 103 -7.61 -17.32 14.36
C GLY A 103 -7.54 -16.65 12.98
N TYR A 104 -7.13 -15.37 12.95
CA TYR A 104 -6.95 -14.65 11.68
C TYR A 104 -5.79 -15.23 10.85
N LEU A 105 -4.66 -15.60 11.46
CA LEU A 105 -3.60 -16.30 10.76
C LEU A 105 -4.10 -17.60 10.10
N GLY A 106 -4.97 -18.34 10.80
CA GLY A 106 -5.63 -19.52 10.24
C GLY A 106 -6.51 -19.21 9.02
N TYR A 107 -7.26 -18.11 9.03
CA TYR A 107 -8.06 -17.66 7.88
C TYR A 107 -7.19 -17.40 6.65
N ILE A 108 -6.05 -16.72 6.83
CA ILE A 108 -5.11 -16.45 5.74
C ILE A 108 -4.47 -17.75 5.21
N VAL A 109 -3.98 -18.62 6.10
CA VAL A 109 -3.33 -19.89 5.70
C VAL A 109 -4.30 -20.83 5.00
N LEU A 110 -5.57 -20.83 5.39
CA LEU A 110 -6.63 -21.61 4.76
C LEU A 110 -7.27 -20.92 3.55
N ASN A 111 -6.79 -19.73 3.18
CA ASN A 111 -7.26 -18.95 2.05
C ASN A 111 -8.78 -18.62 2.12
N PHE A 112 -9.30 -18.44 3.33
CA PHE A 112 -10.67 -17.97 3.58
C PHE A 112 -10.80 -16.45 3.50
N ASP A 113 -9.68 -15.75 3.63
CA ASP A 113 -9.60 -14.30 3.51
C ASP A 113 -8.23 -13.92 2.95
N THR A 114 -8.15 -12.76 2.32
CA THR A 114 -6.88 -12.15 1.89
C THR A 114 -6.62 -10.94 2.77
N PRO A 115 -5.39 -10.71 3.24
CA PRO A 115 -5.19 -9.57 4.12
C PRO A 115 -5.59 -8.27 3.43
N ASP A 116 -6.13 -7.33 4.18
CA ASP A 116 -6.47 -5.98 3.71
C ASP A 116 -5.96 -4.96 4.74
N GLN A 117 -5.97 -3.66 4.42
CA GLN A 117 -5.43 -2.65 5.34
C GLN A 117 -6.15 -2.63 6.70
N VAL A 118 -7.47 -2.83 6.71
CA VAL A 118 -8.26 -2.79 7.94
C VAL A 118 -7.94 -4.00 8.80
N ALA A 119 -7.82 -5.20 8.21
CA ALA A 119 -7.44 -6.38 8.95
C ALA A 119 -6.01 -6.24 9.51
N VAL A 120 -5.03 -5.77 8.73
CA VAL A 120 -3.66 -5.51 9.20
C VAL A 120 -3.65 -4.50 10.35
N ALA A 121 -4.34 -3.37 10.20
CA ALA A 121 -4.47 -2.35 11.24
C ALA A 121 -5.07 -2.92 12.54
N THR A 122 -6.11 -3.74 12.39
CA THR A 122 -6.78 -4.40 13.52
C THR A 122 -5.82 -5.36 14.23
N LYS A 123 -5.03 -6.14 13.50
CA LYS A 123 -4.03 -7.03 14.11
C LYS A 123 -2.91 -6.27 14.80
N LEU A 124 -2.44 -5.15 14.26
CA LEU A 124 -1.46 -4.29 14.91
C LEU A 124 -2.00 -3.67 16.20
N LEU A 125 -3.27 -3.24 16.19
CA LEU A 125 -3.97 -2.73 17.36
C LEU A 125 -4.13 -3.81 18.44
N GLU A 126 -4.54 -5.02 18.06
CA GLU A 126 -4.64 -6.18 18.96
C GLU A 126 -3.27 -6.53 19.57
N LEU A 127 -2.22 -6.57 18.76
CA LEU A 127 -0.86 -6.86 19.23
C LEU A 127 -0.32 -5.78 20.18
N THR A 128 -0.60 -4.51 19.89
CA THR A 128 -0.26 -3.38 20.78
C THR A 128 -1.00 -3.52 22.11
N THR A 129 -2.29 -3.87 22.05
CA THR A 129 -3.10 -4.14 23.24
C THR A 129 -2.50 -5.28 24.07
N LEU A 130 -2.07 -6.38 23.43
CA LEU A 130 -1.41 -7.49 24.10
C LEU A 130 -0.13 -7.02 24.82
N GLY A 131 0.71 -6.25 24.15
CA GLY A 131 1.91 -5.65 24.76
C GLY A 131 1.59 -4.86 26.02
N MET A 132 0.57 -4.00 25.97
CA MET A 132 0.11 -3.20 27.12
C MET A 132 -0.45 -4.06 28.26
N VAL A 133 -1.20 -5.12 27.96
CA VAL A 133 -1.75 -6.07 28.94
C VAL A 133 -0.62 -6.80 29.69
N LEU A 134 0.46 -7.13 28.99
CA LEU A 134 1.62 -7.87 29.52
C LEU A 134 2.56 -7.00 30.38
N VAL A 135 2.44 -5.66 30.38
CA VAL A 135 3.29 -4.79 31.21
C VAL A 135 3.08 -5.08 32.70
N PRO A 136 4.10 -5.45 33.50
CA PRO A 136 3.92 -5.74 34.92
C PRO A 136 3.35 -4.55 35.71
N THR A 137 2.49 -4.80 36.69
CA THR A 137 1.88 -3.75 37.53
C THR A 137 2.39 -3.78 38.96
N GLN A 138 2.26 -2.67 39.68
CA GLN A 138 2.66 -2.60 41.09
C GLN A 138 1.77 -3.52 41.94
N GLY A 139 2.36 -4.25 42.89
CA GLY A 139 1.65 -5.17 43.78
C GLY A 139 1.58 -6.63 43.31
N GLU A 140 2.16 -6.98 42.16
CA GLU A 140 2.26 -8.39 41.73
C GLU A 140 3.35 -9.17 42.48
N THR A 141 3.11 -10.47 42.72
CA THR A 141 4.13 -11.36 43.31
C THR A 141 5.35 -11.48 42.39
N ARG A 142 6.54 -11.70 42.97
CA ARG A 142 7.80 -11.80 42.20
C ARG A 142 7.73 -12.78 41.03
N LYS A 143 7.12 -13.96 41.25
CA LYS A 143 6.93 -14.98 40.20
C LYS A 143 6.03 -14.48 39.06
N ARG A 144 4.92 -13.83 39.39
CA ARG A 144 3.97 -13.30 38.41
C ARG A 144 4.58 -12.14 37.62
N ARG A 145 5.26 -11.23 38.32
CA ARG A 145 6.00 -10.12 37.72
C ARG A 145 7.03 -10.61 36.70
N SER A 146 7.86 -11.58 37.07
CA SER A 146 8.88 -12.16 36.18
C SER A 146 8.27 -12.82 34.94
N ARG A 147 7.19 -13.59 35.08
CA ARG A 147 6.48 -14.20 33.94
C ARG A 147 5.96 -13.13 32.97
N TRP A 148 5.32 -12.08 33.47
CA TRP A 148 4.79 -11.00 32.64
C TRP A 148 5.91 -10.16 32.00
N THR A 149 7.00 -9.90 32.72
CA THR A 149 8.17 -9.24 32.14
C THR A 149 8.76 -10.04 31.00
N LEU A 150 8.92 -11.36 31.17
CA LEU A 150 9.42 -12.23 30.12
C LEU A 150 8.52 -12.18 28.88
N LEU A 151 7.20 -12.33 29.06
CA LEU A 151 6.25 -12.27 27.94
C LEU A 151 6.19 -10.88 27.28
N GLY A 152 6.21 -9.81 28.08
CA GLY A 152 6.19 -8.43 27.61
C GLY A 152 7.46 -8.02 26.85
N VAL A 153 8.57 -8.73 27.02
CA VAL A 153 9.80 -8.56 26.22
C VAL A 153 9.83 -9.52 25.04
N ALA A 154 9.51 -10.80 25.27
CA ALA A 154 9.60 -11.84 24.24
C ALA A 154 8.63 -11.62 23.09
N VAL A 155 7.39 -11.18 23.36
CA VAL A 155 6.39 -10.97 22.31
C VAL A 155 6.81 -9.86 21.34
N PRO A 156 7.12 -8.62 21.78
CA PRO A 156 7.62 -7.59 20.86
C PRO A 156 8.93 -7.98 20.16
N LEU A 157 9.86 -8.63 20.87
CA LEU A 157 11.13 -9.06 20.27
C LEU A 157 10.91 -10.08 19.15
N LEU A 158 10.06 -11.08 19.38
CA LEU A 158 9.70 -12.06 18.36
C LEU A 158 8.99 -11.40 17.18
N THR A 159 8.06 -10.46 17.42
CA THR A 159 7.42 -9.69 16.34
C THR A 159 8.47 -8.95 15.51
N VAL A 160 9.39 -8.21 16.15
CA VAL A 160 10.44 -7.46 15.45
C VAL A 160 11.35 -8.41 14.67
N VAL A 161 11.76 -9.54 15.24
CA VAL A 161 12.59 -10.53 14.56
C VAL A 161 11.86 -11.13 13.36
N THR A 162 10.59 -11.51 13.50
CA THR A 162 9.80 -12.07 12.40
C THR A 162 9.63 -11.06 11.25
N VAL A 163 9.30 -9.80 11.57
CA VAL A 163 9.20 -8.74 10.55
C VAL A 163 10.58 -8.51 9.92
N ALA A 164 11.64 -8.37 10.71
CA ALA A 164 12.99 -8.13 10.21
C ALA A 164 13.51 -9.26 9.32
N VAL A 165 13.12 -10.52 9.55
CA VAL A 165 13.49 -11.64 8.66
C VAL A 165 12.87 -11.48 7.27
N VAL A 166 11.62 -11.02 7.18
CA VAL A 166 10.97 -10.71 5.88
C VAL A 166 11.73 -9.61 5.16
N TRP A 167 12.14 -8.56 5.88
CA TRP A 167 12.96 -7.47 5.32
C TRP A 167 14.33 -7.94 4.84
N ILE A 168 15.01 -8.76 5.64
CA ILE A 168 16.34 -9.25 5.32
C ILE A 168 16.28 -10.13 4.06
N ASP A 169 15.26 -10.97 3.91
CA ASP A 169 15.11 -11.81 2.71
C ASP A 169 14.84 -10.96 1.46
N ASP A 170 13.94 -9.98 1.55
CA ASP A 170 13.59 -9.05 0.46
C ASP A 170 14.80 -8.19 0.03
N LEU A 171 15.54 -7.63 1.00
CA LEU A 171 16.75 -6.84 0.73
C LEU A 171 17.93 -7.69 0.26
N ALA A 172 18.06 -8.94 0.72
CA ALA A 172 19.13 -9.83 0.32
C ALA A 172 18.90 -10.47 -1.05
N ARG A 173 17.65 -10.48 -1.54
CA ARG A 173 17.24 -11.00 -2.84
C ARG A 173 16.40 -9.96 -3.58
N PRO A 174 17.00 -8.86 -4.05
CA PRO A 174 16.26 -7.85 -4.80
C PRO A 174 15.56 -8.54 -5.98
N ASP A 175 14.23 -8.48 -5.99
CA ASP A 175 13.42 -9.03 -7.06
C ASP A 175 13.76 -8.29 -8.36
N ALA A 176 14.23 -9.05 -9.37
CA ALA A 176 14.63 -8.52 -10.66
C ALA A 176 13.50 -7.80 -11.39
N LEU A 177 12.24 -8.01 -10.99
CA LEU A 177 11.08 -7.32 -11.54
C LEU A 177 10.90 -5.92 -10.95
N HIS A 178 11.51 -5.56 -9.82
CA HIS A 178 11.37 -4.21 -9.27
C HIS A 178 12.36 -3.24 -9.93
N ALA A 179 11.87 -2.44 -10.88
CA ALA A 179 12.72 -1.45 -11.57
C ALA A 179 13.17 -0.33 -10.63
N HIS A 180 12.28 0.12 -9.74
CA HIS A 180 12.55 1.07 -8.66
C HIS A 180 11.44 1.00 -7.60
N ALA A 181 11.53 1.84 -6.57
CA ALA A 181 10.53 1.87 -5.51
C ALA A 181 9.12 2.13 -6.06
N GLY A 182 8.23 1.14 -5.88
CA GLY A 182 6.87 1.19 -6.37
C GLY A 182 6.70 1.00 -7.88
N ALA A 183 7.64 0.35 -8.59
CA ALA A 183 7.45 -0.05 -9.99
C ALA A 183 7.85 -1.51 -10.24
N VAL A 184 6.90 -2.30 -10.76
CA VAL A 184 7.07 -3.72 -11.09
C VAL A 184 7.06 -3.91 -12.60
N LEU A 185 8.08 -4.57 -13.13
CA LEU A 185 8.26 -4.92 -14.53
C LEU A 185 7.41 -6.12 -14.92
N GLN A 186 6.98 -6.14 -16.18
CA GLN A 186 6.48 -7.36 -16.81
C GLN A 186 7.62 -8.39 -16.90
N ALA A 187 7.33 -9.63 -16.50
CA ALA A 187 8.27 -10.72 -16.68
C ALA A 187 8.52 -10.97 -18.18
N ALA A 188 9.79 -11.01 -18.57
CA ALA A 188 10.26 -11.27 -19.92
C ALA A 188 11.38 -12.32 -19.92
N ASN A 189 11.82 -12.75 -21.10
CA ASN A 189 13.02 -13.56 -21.27
C ASN A 189 14.30 -12.78 -20.94
N ASP A 190 15.34 -13.47 -20.46
CA ASP A 190 16.59 -12.83 -20.03
C ASP A 190 17.33 -12.08 -21.17
N THR A 191 17.22 -12.58 -22.40
CA THR A 191 17.90 -12.01 -23.57
C THR A 191 16.93 -11.87 -24.74
N ALA A 192 16.92 -10.68 -25.37
CA ALA A 192 16.04 -10.39 -26.49
C ALA A 192 16.39 -11.22 -27.73
N THR A 193 15.38 -11.78 -28.40
CA THR A 193 15.56 -12.44 -29.69
C THR A 193 15.76 -11.42 -30.82
N PRO A 194 16.32 -11.82 -31.98
CA PRO A 194 16.42 -10.93 -33.13
C PRO A 194 15.09 -10.34 -33.59
N GLU A 195 14.01 -11.11 -33.50
CA GLU A 195 12.64 -10.68 -33.82
C GLU A 195 12.17 -9.61 -32.82
N GLN A 196 12.46 -9.81 -31.53
CA GLN A 196 12.14 -8.84 -30.49
C GLN A 196 12.92 -7.53 -30.67
N VAL A 197 14.21 -7.60 -31.01
CA VAL A 197 15.03 -6.43 -31.35
C VAL A 197 14.42 -5.67 -32.54
N ALA A 198 14.04 -6.39 -33.60
CA ALA A 198 13.43 -5.78 -34.78
C ALA A 198 12.07 -5.14 -34.47
N ALA A 199 11.25 -5.79 -33.64
CA ALA A 199 9.94 -5.29 -33.25
C ALA A 199 10.04 -4.07 -32.31
N ALA A 200 10.96 -4.08 -31.34
CA ALA A 200 11.26 -2.93 -30.50
C ALA A 200 11.73 -1.73 -31.34
N LYS A 201 12.63 -1.96 -32.29
CA LYS A 201 13.08 -0.90 -33.21
C LYS A 201 11.91 -0.33 -34.03
N LYS A 202 11.06 -1.21 -34.58
CA LYS A 202 9.89 -0.80 -35.35
C LYS A 202 8.93 0.05 -34.50
N LEU A 203 8.63 -0.39 -33.27
CA LEU A 203 7.80 0.35 -32.33
C LEU A 203 8.36 1.75 -32.05
N TYR A 204 9.68 1.85 -31.83
CA TYR A 204 10.36 3.13 -31.64
C TYR A 204 10.22 4.04 -32.87
N ASP A 205 10.57 3.54 -34.06
CA ASP A 205 10.56 4.33 -35.30
C ASP A 205 9.15 4.85 -35.62
N GLU A 206 8.13 3.98 -35.50
CA GLU A 206 6.73 4.35 -35.75
C GLU A 206 6.21 5.36 -34.73
N THR A 207 6.56 5.20 -33.45
CA THR A 207 6.15 6.12 -32.39
C THR A 207 6.82 7.49 -32.55
N ALA A 208 8.12 7.52 -32.80
CA ALA A 208 8.87 8.76 -33.01
C ALA A 208 8.32 9.55 -34.21
N ALA A 209 7.99 8.86 -35.31
CA ALA A 209 7.36 9.47 -36.47
C ALA A 209 5.96 10.03 -36.12
N ALA A 210 5.12 9.24 -35.44
CA ALA A 210 3.75 9.62 -35.11
C ALA A 210 3.64 10.82 -34.18
N ILE A 211 4.57 10.96 -33.21
CA ILE A 211 4.54 12.07 -32.24
C ILE A 211 5.29 13.33 -32.71
N THR A 212 5.92 13.30 -33.89
CA THR A 212 6.67 14.45 -34.42
C THR A 212 5.86 15.76 -34.46
N PRO A 213 4.58 15.78 -34.87
CA PRO A 213 3.77 16.99 -34.83
C PRO A 213 3.61 17.60 -33.43
N TYR A 214 3.68 16.77 -32.39
CA TYR A 214 3.52 17.18 -30.99
C TYR A 214 4.78 17.78 -30.38
N ARG A 215 5.87 17.92 -31.16
CA ARG A 215 6.99 18.82 -30.79
C ARG A 215 6.49 20.25 -30.57
N ASP A 216 5.46 20.66 -31.32
CA ASP A 216 4.64 21.82 -30.94
C ASP A 216 3.56 21.36 -29.95
N TRP A 217 3.66 21.84 -28.71
CA TRP A 217 2.71 21.49 -27.66
C TRP A 217 1.29 22.03 -27.94
N HIS A 218 1.12 23.05 -28.79
CA HIS A 218 -0.21 23.52 -29.21
C HIS A 218 -0.92 22.46 -30.06
N ALA A 219 -0.18 21.74 -30.91
CA ALA A 219 -0.72 20.63 -31.67
C ALA A 219 -1.15 19.47 -30.75
N ALA A 220 -0.37 19.17 -29.71
CA ALA A 220 -0.75 18.19 -28.69
C ALA A 220 -2.02 18.62 -27.95
N TRP A 221 -2.11 19.88 -27.55
CA TRP A 221 -3.30 20.43 -26.90
C TRP A 221 -4.54 20.35 -27.81
N ALA A 222 -4.40 20.70 -29.09
CA ALA A 222 -5.46 20.62 -30.08
C ALA A 222 -5.92 19.16 -30.33
N ALA A 223 -4.98 18.20 -30.27
CA ALA A 223 -5.27 16.77 -30.36
C ALA A 223 -5.92 16.17 -29.10
N GLY A 224 -6.02 16.95 -28.02
CA GLY A 224 -6.73 16.56 -26.79
C GLY A 224 -5.83 16.11 -25.64
N TYR A 225 -4.51 16.23 -25.76
CA TYR A 225 -3.58 15.95 -24.65
C TYR A 225 -3.67 17.06 -23.59
N ARG A 226 -3.73 16.68 -22.31
CA ARG A 226 -3.79 17.61 -21.18
C ARG A 226 -2.72 17.30 -20.15
N PRO A 227 -1.99 18.31 -19.65
CA PRO A 227 -0.93 18.10 -18.68
C PRO A 227 -1.48 17.60 -17.34
N GLY A 228 -0.74 16.70 -16.70
CA GLY A 228 -0.83 16.47 -15.26
C GLY A 228 -0.23 17.63 -14.44
N PRO A 229 0.03 17.40 -13.14
CA PRO A 229 0.74 18.36 -12.29
C PRO A 229 2.08 18.79 -12.90
N GLN A 230 2.35 20.10 -12.87
CA GLN A 230 3.52 20.74 -13.51
C GLN A 230 4.64 21.10 -12.51
N ASN A 231 4.57 20.58 -11.28
CA ASN A 231 5.54 20.83 -10.23
C ASN A 231 6.77 19.89 -10.29
N THR A 232 6.82 19.04 -11.31
CA THR A 232 7.89 18.07 -11.56
C THR A 232 8.75 18.49 -12.77
N PRO A 233 10.01 18.03 -12.87
CA PRO A 233 10.88 18.35 -14.01
C PRO A 233 10.34 17.87 -15.37
N SER A 234 9.57 16.79 -15.37
CA SER A 234 8.83 16.30 -16.53
C SER A 234 7.39 15.98 -16.15
N THR A 235 6.48 16.07 -17.11
CA THR A 235 5.04 15.84 -16.90
C THR A 235 4.46 15.02 -18.04
N HIS A 236 3.64 14.03 -17.69
CA HIS A 236 2.81 13.30 -18.62
C HIS A 236 1.58 14.13 -18.99
N TRP A 237 1.37 14.28 -20.29
CA TRP A 237 0.20 14.89 -20.89
C TRP A 237 -0.67 13.76 -21.42
N MET A 238 -1.86 13.58 -20.86
CA MET A 238 -2.73 12.44 -21.12
C MET A 238 -3.83 12.79 -22.11
N ASN A 239 -4.18 11.85 -22.98
CA ASN A 239 -5.35 11.91 -23.85
C ASN A 239 -6.41 10.92 -23.36
N GLN A 240 -7.37 11.43 -22.58
CA GLN A 240 -8.40 10.58 -21.95
C GLN A 240 -9.22 9.80 -22.98
N ARG A 241 -9.47 10.37 -24.16
CA ARG A 241 -10.19 9.66 -25.23
C ARG A 241 -9.45 8.40 -25.68
N TYR A 242 -8.12 8.42 -25.74
CA TYR A 242 -7.34 7.25 -26.12
C TYR A 242 -7.21 6.21 -25.00
N VAL A 243 -7.25 6.67 -23.75
CA VAL A 243 -7.37 5.80 -22.57
C VAL A 243 -8.71 5.08 -22.60
N ASP A 244 -9.81 5.82 -22.76
CA ASP A 244 -11.18 5.27 -22.77
C ASP A 244 -11.44 4.35 -23.96
N ALA A 245 -10.88 4.68 -25.13
CA ALA A 245 -10.94 3.84 -26.32
C ALA A 245 -10.14 2.54 -26.18
N GLY A 246 -9.21 2.45 -25.22
CA GLY A 246 -8.45 1.23 -24.94
C GLY A 246 -7.49 0.83 -26.06
N TYR A 247 -6.87 1.79 -26.76
CA TYR A 247 -5.82 1.47 -27.72
C TYR A 247 -4.65 0.76 -27.01
N VAL A 248 -4.20 -0.36 -27.56
CA VAL A 248 -3.08 -1.11 -26.99
C VAL A 248 -1.88 -0.95 -27.92
N MET A 249 -0.88 -0.21 -27.46
CA MET A 249 0.39 -0.03 -28.17
C MET A 249 0.22 0.41 -29.64
N ASP A 250 -0.70 1.33 -29.92
CA ASP A 250 -0.85 1.94 -31.26
C ASP A 250 0.00 3.21 -31.34
N PRO A 251 1.10 3.24 -32.11
CA PRO A 251 1.99 4.40 -32.20
C PRO A 251 1.30 5.71 -32.60
N ARG A 252 0.15 5.63 -33.29
CA ARG A 252 -0.61 6.82 -33.73
C ARG A 252 -1.55 7.37 -32.66
N HIS A 253 -1.83 6.59 -31.62
CA HIS A 253 -2.75 6.96 -30.54
C HIS A 253 -2.15 6.67 -29.15
N PRO A 254 -0.95 7.20 -28.82
CA PRO A 254 -0.38 6.99 -27.49
C PRO A 254 -1.24 7.70 -26.44
N GLN A 255 -1.51 7.02 -25.32
CA GLN A 255 -2.32 7.57 -24.22
C GLN A 255 -1.65 8.77 -23.56
N GLY A 256 -0.33 8.80 -23.53
CA GLY A 256 0.45 9.87 -22.94
C GLY A 256 1.55 10.39 -23.86
N LEU A 257 1.84 11.68 -23.75
CA LEU A 257 3.07 12.31 -24.22
C LEU A 257 3.85 12.79 -22.99
N VAL A 258 5.17 12.70 -23.01
CA VAL A 258 6.00 13.17 -21.89
C VAL A 258 6.74 14.41 -22.32
N TYR A 259 6.62 15.49 -21.55
CA TYR A 259 7.33 16.74 -21.79
C TYR A 259 8.26 17.07 -20.63
N ALA A 260 9.43 17.62 -20.92
CA ALA A 260 10.24 18.34 -19.94
C ALA A 260 9.62 19.72 -19.70
N ASN A 261 9.47 20.09 -18.44
CA ASN A 261 9.04 21.41 -18.04
C ASN A 261 10.26 22.33 -17.98
N THR A 262 10.47 23.10 -19.05
CA THR A 262 11.60 24.03 -19.13
C THR A 262 11.16 25.48 -18.93
N LYS A 263 12.12 26.36 -18.66
CA LYS A 263 11.91 27.82 -18.62
C LYS A 263 11.41 28.41 -19.94
N HIS A 264 11.63 27.73 -21.06
CA HIS A 264 11.26 28.16 -22.40
C HIS A 264 9.95 27.52 -22.90
N GLY A 265 9.32 26.68 -22.09
CA GLY A 265 8.11 25.94 -22.41
C GLY A 265 8.31 24.42 -22.42
N PRO A 266 7.24 23.65 -22.65
CA PRO A 266 7.34 22.19 -22.63
C PRO A 266 8.10 21.67 -23.84
N VAL A 267 9.08 20.78 -23.61
CA VAL A 267 9.88 20.11 -24.66
C VAL A 267 9.53 18.64 -24.72
N LEU A 268 9.13 18.13 -25.89
CA LEU A 268 8.69 16.74 -26.04
C LEU A 268 9.87 15.77 -25.83
N LEU A 269 9.72 14.84 -24.89
CA LEU A 269 10.71 13.81 -24.55
C LEU A 269 10.36 12.44 -25.13
N GLY A 270 9.07 12.14 -25.29
CA GLY A 270 8.63 10.81 -25.69
C GLY A 270 7.12 10.60 -25.60
N ALA A 271 6.73 9.34 -25.76
CA ALA A 271 5.36 8.86 -25.64
C ALA A 271 5.23 7.82 -24.54
N MET A 272 4.00 7.60 -24.09
CA MET A 272 3.64 6.57 -23.14
C MET A 272 2.40 5.82 -23.62
N PHE A 273 2.47 4.50 -23.65
CA PHE A 273 1.32 3.62 -23.80
C PHE A 273 0.84 3.20 -22.42
N GLN A 274 -0.48 3.21 -22.20
CA GLN A 274 -1.08 2.80 -20.94
C GLN A 274 -2.13 1.74 -21.18
N MET A 275 -2.08 0.68 -20.37
CA MET A 275 -3.14 -0.31 -20.32
C MET A 275 -4.35 0.23 -19.54
N ARG A 276 -5.52 -0.39 -19.76
CA ARG A 276 -6.78 0.06 -19.16
C ARG A 276 -6.95 -0.38 -17.71
N HIS A 277 -6.43 -1.56 -17.37
CA HIS A 277 -6.67 -2.22 -16.10
C HIS A 277 -5.35 -2.52 -15.39
N ILE A 278 -5.36 -2.35 -14.07
CA ILE A 278 -4.28 -2.75 -13.18
C ILE A 278 -4.07 -4.27 -13.31
N GLY A 279 -2.80 -4.69 -13.31
CA GLY A 279 -2.36 -6.08 -13.44
C GLY A 279 -2.45 -6.65 -14.85
N GLN A 280 -3.02 -5.90 -15.82
CA GLN A 280 -3.13 -6.35 -17.21
C GLN A 280 -2.04 -5.71 -18.06
N PHE A 281 -0.88 -6.35 -18.07
CA PHE A 281 0.25 -5.94 -18.89
C PHE A 281 -0.05 -6.04 -20.39
N GLY A 282 0.59 -5.17 -21.17
CA GLY A 282 0.43 -5.14 -22.62
C GLY A 282 1.16 -6.28 -23.33
N PRO A 283 1.00 -6.36 -24.67
CA PRO A 283 1.83 -7.21 -25.51
C PRO A 283 3.31 -6.86 -25.32
N ASP A 284 4.18 -7.86 -25.34
CA ASP A 284 5.62 -7.68 -25.17
C ASP A 284 6.38 -7.97 -26.49
N PRO A 285 6.32 -7.06 -27.48
CA PRO A 285 6.95 -7.31 -28.77
C PRO A 285 8.47 -7.25 -28.70
N GLY A 286 9.05 -6.52 -27.74
CA GLY A 286 10.49 -6.31 -27.60
C GLY A 286 11.16 -7.18 -26.53
N GLY A 287 10.40 -7.99 -25.79
CA GLY A 287 10.95 -8.80 -24.71
C GLY A 287 11.58 -7.90 -23.63
N PRO A 288 12.79 -8.25 -23.15
CA PRO A 288 13.47 -7.45 -22.13
C PRO A 288 13.87 -6.04 -22.60
N LEU A 289 13.69 -5.69 -23.88
CA LEU A 289 13.94 -4.33 -24.39
C LEU A 289 12.76 -3.39 -24.15
N THR A 290 11.53 -3.90 -24.08
CA THR A 290 10.32 -3.10 -23.93
C THR A 290 9.81 -3.20 -22.50
N ALA A 291 10.32 -2.33 -21.63
CA ALA A 291 10.07 -2.39 -20.19
C ALA A 291 8.68 -1.87 -19.81
N TRP A 292 7.65 -2.69 -20.08
CA TRP A 292 6.36 -2.50 -19.43
C TRP A 292 6.55 -2.56 -17.92
N HIS A 293 6.02 -1.56 -17.22
CA HIS A 293 6.04 -1.50 -15.78
C HIS A 293 4.71 -0.99 -15.25
N GLN A 294 4.36 -1.41 -14.06
CA GLN A 294 3.22 -0.92 -13.31
C GLN A 294 3.76 -0.17 -12.10
N HIS A 295 3.36 1.10 -11.91
CA HIS A 295 3.62 1.71 -10.63
C HIS A 295 2.56 1.26 -9.63
N GLU A 296 3.03 0.62 -8.57
CA GLU A 296 2.24 0.11 -7.47
C GLU A 296 2.66 0.77 -6.18
N ASN A 297 1.73 0.92 -5.24
CA ASN A 297 2.02 1.36 -3.89
C ASN A 297 2.65 2.78 -3.81
N ILE A 298 2.10 3.75 -4.57
CA ILE A 298 2.41 5.18 -4.37
C ILE A 298 1.53 5.67 -3.21
N CYS A 299 2.13 6.00 -2.07
CA CYS A 299 1.40 6.29 -0.85
C CYS A 299 1.22 7.80 -0.68
N PHE A 300 -0.02 8.25 -0.75
CA PHE A 300 -0.37 9.64 -0.49
C PHE A 300 -0.72 9.83 1.00
N THR A 301 0.10 10.58 1.73
CA THR A 301 -0.16 10.94 3.13
C THR A 301 -0.51 12.43 3.25
N PRO A 302 -1.18 12.88 4.33
CA PRO A 302 -1.37 14.30 4.63
C PRO A 302 -0.06 15.10 4.78
N PHE A 303 1.09 14.44 4.84
CA PHE A 303 2.42 15.05 5.02
C PHE A 303 3.30 14.97 3.77
N GLY A 304 2.83 14.38 2.66
CA GLY A 304 3.56 14.27 1.40
C GLY A 304 3.42 12.90 0.72
N PHE A 305 4.24 12.67 -0.32
CA PHE A 305 4.34 11.40 -1.03
C PHE A 305 5.39 10.50 -0.36
N GLU A 306 5.01 9.25 -0.06
CA GLU A 306 5.93 8.20 0.38
C GLU A 306 5.83 7.00 -0.56
N PHE A 307 6.95 6.37 -0.92
CA PHE A 307 6.95 5.12 -1.67
C PHE A 307 6.87 3.95 -0.69
N SER A 308 6.00 2.97 -0.98
CA SER A 308 5.69 1.86 -0.08
C SER A 308 6.87 1.03 0.40
N LEU A 309 7.95 0.92 -0.38
CA LEU A 309 9.19 0.23 0.04
C LEU A 309 9.92 0.92 1.22
N MET A 310 9.53 2.15 1.59
CA MET A 310 10.04 2.84 2.78
C MET A 310 9.23 2.54 4.05
N THR A 311 8.17 1.75 3.95
CA THR A 311 7.31 1.37 5.08
C THR A 311 7.64 -0.03 5.58
N PRO A 312 7.53 -0.33 6.89
CA PRO A 312 7.87 -1.63 7.53
C PRO A 312 7.19 -2.89 6.97
N THR A 313 6.31 -2.77 5.99
CA THR A 313 5.53 -3.88 5.43
C THR A 313 5.54 -3.89 3.90
N ALA A 314 6.33 -3.02 3.26
CA ALA A 314 6.23 -2.78 1.81
C ALA A 314 4.78 -2.45 1.37
N THR A 315 3.98 -1.87 2.27
CA THR A 315 2.60 -1.42 2.03
C THR A 315 2.40 0.01 2.53
N CYS A 316 1.57 0.80 1.86
CA CYS A 316 1.34 2.17 2.25
C CYS A 316 0.95 2.35 3.75
N PRO A 317 1.46 3.40 4.45
CA PRO A 317 1.20 3.58 5.88
C PRO A 317 -0.29 3.72 6.18
N LEU A 318 -0.72 3.35 7.39
CA LEU A 318 -2.11 3.49 7.80
C LEU A 318 -2.60 4.94 7.63
N GLY A 319 -3.72 5.11 6.92
CA GLY A 319 -4.33 6.41 6.62
C GLY A 319 -3.78 7.11 5.37
N SER A 320 -2.93 6.44 4.59
CA SER A 320 -2.52 6.88 3.27
C SER A 320 -3.44 6.34 2.18
N ILE A 321 -3.52 7.05 1.05
CA ILE A 321 -4.22 6.57 -0.15
C ILE A 321 -3.19 5.85 -1.00
N ASP A 322 -3.42 4.57 -1.28
CA ASP A 322 -2.63 3.80 -2.23
C ASP A 322 -3.07 4.16 -3.65
N LEU A 323 -2.14 4.65 -4.46
CA LEU A 323 -2.35 4.91 -5.86
C LEU A 323 -1.50 3.94 -6.66
N SER A 324 -2.16 2.95 -7.23
CA SER A 324 -1.62 2.13 -8.32
C SER A 324 -2.12 2.65 -9.65
N VAL A 325 -1.20 2.80 -10.59
CA VAL A 325 -1.52 3.20 -11.97
C VAL A 325 -1.39 1.99 -12.87
N PRO A 326 -2.26 1.81 -13.87
CA PRO A 326 -2.18 0.67 -14.79
C PRO A 326 -0.81 0.55 -15.47
N PRO A 327 -0.47 -0.64 -15.98
CA PRO A 327 0.82 -0.87 -16.64
C PRO A 327 1.04 0.11 -17.79
N MET A 328 2.26 0.59 -17.92
CA MET A 328 2.69 1.56 -18.92
C MET A 328 4.04 1.20 -19.52
N LEU A 329 4.27 1.70 -20.73
CA LEU A 329 5.52 1.58 -21.46
C LEU A 329 5.86 2.92 -22.08
N HIS A 330 7.08 3.40 -21.84
CA HIS A 330 7.56 4.65 -22.40
C HIS A 330 8.42 4.41 -23.64
N VAL A 331 8.35 5.36 -24.57
CA VAL A 331 9.22 5.46 -25.74
C VAL A 331 9.86 6.84 -25.75
N TRP A 332 11.13 6.91 -25.38
CA TRP A 332 11.92 8.13 -25.28
C TRP A 332 12.58 8.45 -26.61
N ILE A 333 12.26 9.61 -27.20
CA ILE A 333 12.88 10.09 -28.46
C ILE A 333 14.14 10.94 -28.23
N VAL A 334 14.54 11.08 -26.97
CA VAL A 334 15.78 11.73 -26.52
C VAL A 334 16.79 10.66 -26.13
N ASP A 335 18.08 11.02 -26.14
CA ASP A 335 19.16 10.12 -25.73
C ASP A 335 19.13 9.91 -24.21
N ASN A 336 18.43 8.87 -23.78
CA ASN A 336 18.31 8.49 -22.39
C ASN A 336 19.34 7.39 -22.08
N PRO A 337 20.19 7.51 -21.04
CA PRO A 337 21.21 6.51 -20.71
C PRO A 337 20.68 5.08 -20.51
N GLY A 338 19.44 4.93 -20.03
CA GLY A 338 18.76 3.63 -19.89
C GLY A 338 18.21 3.05 -21.20
N GLY A 339 18.36 3.77 -22.32
CA GLY A 339 17.84 3.40 -23.62
C GLY A 339 16.44 3.98 -23.93
N PRO A 340 15.95 3.75 -25.16
CA PRO A 340 14.70 4.35 -25.66
C PRO A 340 13.43 3.82 -24.98
N PHE A 341 13.51 2.71 -24.24
CA PHE A 341 12.39 2.08 -23.55
C PHE A 341 12.64 1.94 -22.04
N ALA A 342 13.58 2.70 -21.49
CA ALA A 342 13.81 2.72 -20.05
C ALA A 342 12.52 3.10 -19.30
N VAL A 343 12.34 2.55 -18.11
CA VAL A 343 11.20 2.87 -17.22
C VAL A 343 11.12 4.38 -16.95
N ASP A 344 12.24 4.99 -16.60
CA ASP A 344 12.33 6.41 -16.28
C ASP A 344 13.19 7.20 -17.26
N ILE A 345 12.90 8.51 -17.36
CA ILE A 345 13.82 9.48 -17.95
C ILE A 345 14.87 9.90 -16.93
N ASP A 346 16.15 9.89 -17.30
CA ASP A 346 17.21 10.35 -16.41
C ASP A 346 17.05 11.85 -16.11
N SER A 347 16.96 12.19 -14.82
CA SER A 347 16.83 13.57 -14.34
C SER A 347 17.91 14.53 -14.87
N LYS A 348 19.12 14.03 -15.16
CA LYS A 348 20.21 14.82 -15.74
C LYS A 348 19.90 15.22 -17.18
N VAL A 349 19.25 14.35 -17.96
CA VAL A 349 18.82 14.64 -19.33
C VAL A 349 17.79 15.77 -19.30
N VAL A 350 16.79 15.66 -18.43
CA VAL A 350 15.76 16.70 -18.27
C VAL A 350 16.39 18.04 -17.85
N LYS A 351 17.36 18.02 -16.91
CA LYS A 351 18.06 19.21 -16.46
C LYS A 351 18.93 19.84 -17.54
N GLN A 352 19.56 19.04 -18.40
CA GLN A 352 20.33 19.55 -19.54
C GLN A 352 19.43 20.25 -20.55
N ILE A 353 18.25 19.69 -20.82
CA ILE A 353 17.25 20.27 -21.72
C ILE A 353 16.68 21.60 -21.17
N ASP A 354 16.51 21.73 -19.85
CA ASP A 354 16.10 23.02 -19.24
C ASP A 354 17.19 24.10 -19.29
N GLN A 355 18.45 23.70 -19.45
CA GLN A 355 19.60 24.60 -19.48
C GLN A 355 20.02 25.05 -20.88
N SER A 356 19.57 24.35 -21.92
CA SER A 356 19.78 24.69 -23.33
C SER A 356 18.75 25.70 -23.83
#